data_AF-A0A2D7A308-F1
#
_entry.id   AF-A0A2D7A308-F1
#
_cell.length_a   1.000
_cell.length_b   1.000
_cell.length_c   1.000
_cell.angle_alpha   90.00
_cell.angle_beta   90.00
_cell.angle_gamma   90.00
#
_symmetry.space_group_name_H-M   'P 1'
#
loop_
_entity.id
_entity.type
_entity.pdbx_description
1 polymer ?
#
loop_
_entity_poly.entity_id
_entity_poly.type
_entity_poly.pdbx_seq_one_letter_code
_entity_poly.pdbx_strand_id
1 'polypeptide(L)'
;MSIIVVFFILQIIIPFRYTLYPGELFWNEQGYRFSWRVMLIEKRGYSNFKIVDSISKKYFYVQNDDFLTSYQEKQMSFQPDFILEYAHYLGDHFKSQGHENIQIFVDSHVALNGRSSTRFIDSNVNLYNEKESFKHKKWIIPFKDEIKGF
;
A
#
# COMPACT_ATOMS: atom_id res chain seq x y z
N MET A 1 11.12 6.22 -37.86
CA MET A 1 9.69 6.59 -37.78
C MET A 1 8.89 5.70 -36.82
N SER A 2 9.05 4.37 -36.86
CA SER A 2 8.30 3.43 -35.99
C SER A 2 8.48 3.67 -34.47
N ILE A 3 9.68 4.07 -34.02
CA ILE A 3 9.96 4.36 -32.60
C ILE A 3 9.11 5.53 -32.09
N ILE A 4 8.89 6.56 -32.91
CA ILE A 4 8.10 7.74 -32.54
C ILE A 4 6.64 7.35 -32.34
N VAL A 5 6.10 6.51 -33.23
CA VAL A 5 4.72 6.01 -33.11
C VAL A 5 4.55 5.19 -31.83
N VAL A 6 5.47 4.26 -31.55
CA VAL A 6 5.44 3.46 -30.30
C VAL A 6 5.52 4.36 -29.07
N PHE A 7 6.38 5.38 -29.09
CA PHE A 7 6.50 6.34 -27.99
C PHE A 7 5.16 7.03 -27.69
N PHE A 8 4.47 7.58 -28.70
CA PHE A 8 3.19 8.25 -28.49
C PHE A 8 2.09 7.28 -28.05
N ILE A 9 2.07 6.05 -28.56
CA ILE A 9 1.15 5.01 -28.09
C ILE A 9 1.36 4.75 -26.59
N LEU A 10 2.61 4.60 -26.13
CA LEU A 10 2.92 4.40 -24.72
C LEU A 10 2.53 5.61 -23.86
N GLN A 11 2.80 6.84 -24.35
CA GLN A 11 2.42 8.08 -23.65
C GLN A 11 0.89 8.21 -23.46
N ILE A 12 0.09 7.64 -24.36
CA ILE A 12 -1.37 7.63 -24.23
C ILE A 12 -1.84 6.46 -23.36
N ILE A 13 -1.27 5.26 -23.50
CA ILE A 13 -1.76 4.08 -22.77
C ILE A 13 -1.39 4.12 -21.28
N ILE A 14 -0.16 4.51 -20.94
CA ILE A 14 0.35 4.46 -19.56
C ILE A 14 -0.51 5.26 -18.56
N PRO A 15 -0.96 6.50 -18.89
CA PRO A 15 -1.82 7.28 -18.00
C PRO A 15 -3.21 6.70 -17.76
N PHE A 16 -3.74 5.92 -18.70
CA PHE A 16 -5.07 5.28 -18.60
C PHE A 16 -5.03 3.88 -18.00
N ARG A 17 -3.85 3.30 -17.70
CA ARG A 17 -3.73 1.93 -17.17
C ARG A 17 -4.52 1.68 -15.88
N TYR A 18 -4.88 2.74 -15.15
CA TYR A 18 -5.70 2.62 -13.94
C TYR A 18 -7.08 1.98 -14.20
N THR A 19 -7.62 2.06 -15.42
CA THR A 19 -8.91 1.44 -15.78
C THR A 19 -8.88 -0.08 -15.75
N LEU A 20 -7.69 -0.68 -15.68
CA LEU A 20 -7.50 -2.13 -15.54
C LEU A 20 -7.65 -2.61 -14.09
N TYR A 21 -7.76 -1.69 -13.13
CA TYR A 21 -7.86 -2.00 -11.71
C TYR A 21 -9.25 -1.61 -11.17
N PRO A 22 -9.91 -2.48 -10.39
CA PRO A 22 -11.18 -2.15 -9.78
C PRO A 22 -11.02 -1.22 -8.57
N GLY A 23 -12.09 -0.47 -8.27
CA GLY A 23 -12.16 0.44 -7.13
C GLY A 23 -11.59 1.82 -7.43
N GLU A 24 -11.45 2.63 -6.38
CA GLU A 24 -11.04 4.03 -6.57
C GLU A 24 -9.53 4.23 -6.71
N LEU A 25 -9.14 4.99 -7.73
CA LEU A 25 -7.73 5.20 -8.13
C LEU A 25 -6.92 5.86 -7.01
N PHE A 26 -7.44 6.92 -6.40
CA PHE A 26 -6.75 7.64 -5.32
C PHE A 26 -6.67 6.81 -4.04
N TRP A 27 -7.51 5.79 -3.90
CA TRP A 27 -7.51 4.94 -2.73
C TRP A 27 -6.49 3.82 -2.88
N ASN A 28 -6.64 2.99 -3.92
CA ASN A 28 -5.83 1.79 -4.14
C ASN A 28 -4.46 2.09 -4.76
N GLU A 29 -4.29 3.26 -5.37
CA GLU A 29 -3.09 3.74 -6.06
C GLU A 29 -2.56 2.84 -7.20
N GLN A 30 -3.37 1.88 -7.65
CA GLN A 30 -3.01 0.95 -8.74
C GLN A 30 -3.18 1.66 -10.08
N GLY A 31 -2.06 1.91 -10.75
CA GLY A 31 -2.04 2.72 -11.97
C GLY A 31 -1.95 4.22 -11.74
N TYR A 32 -1.80 4.66 -10.48
CA TYR A 32 -1.78 6.07 -10.11
C TYR A 32 -0.53 6.82 -10.60
N ARG A 33 0.67 6.27 -10.38
CA ARG A 33 1.92 6.90 -10.85
C ARG A 33 1.88 7.07 -12.37
N PHE A 34 2.29 8.22 -12.90
CA PHE A 34 2.16 8.54 -14.35
C PHE A 34 0.72 8.64 -14.89
N SER A 35 -0.30 8.63 -14.03
CA SER A 35 -1.66 9.02 -14.43
C SER A 35 -1.72 10.55 -14.62
N TRP A 36 -2.66 11.04 -15.43
CA TRP A 36 -2.93 12.47 -15.55
C TRP A 36 -3.61 13.08 -14.31
N ARG A 37 -4.03 12.24 -13.34
CA ARG A 37 -4.82 12.65 -12.17
C ARG A 37 -4.00 12.77 -10.88
N VAL A 38 -2.67 12.80 -10.97
CA VAL A 38 -1.73 12.72 -9.82
C VAL A 38 -1.79 13.93 -8.86
N MET A 39 -2.43 15.04 -9.22
CA MET A 39 -2.46 16.23 -8.33
C MET A 39 -3.76 16.36 -7.52
N LEU A 40 -4.68 15.39 -7.60
CA LEU A 40 -6.03 15.47 -7.02
C LEU A 40 -6.18 14.72 -5.68
N ILE A 41 -5.09 14.58 -4.92
CA ILE A 41 -5.04 13.72 -3.74
C ILE A 41 -4.42 14.40 -2.50
N GLU A 42 -5.07 14.19 -1.37
CA GLU A 42 -4.55 14.35 -0.03
C GLU A 42 -4.90 13.09 0.76
N LYS A 43 -3.88 12.33 1.18
CA LYS A 43 -4.03 11.18 2.07
C LYS A 43 -3.32 11.44 3.39
N ARG A 44 -3.95 11.01 4.47
CA ARG A 44 -3.33 10.90 5.80
C ARG A 44 -3.68 9.54 6.34
N GLY A 45 -2.68 8.84 6.86
CA GLY A 45 -2.83 7.48 7.33
C GLY A 45 -2.20 7.27 8.68
N TYR A 46 -2.57 6.13 9.26
CA TYR A 46 -1.93 5.53 10.42
C TYR A 46 -1.81 4.05 10.12
N SER A 47 -0.62 3.48 10.30
CA SER A 47 -0.34 2.06 10.08
C SER A 47 0.55 1.52 11.20
N ASN A 48 0.03 0.56 11.96
CA ASN A 48 0.76 -0.10 13.05
C ASN A 48 0.94 -1.59 12.73
N PHE A 49 2.18 -2.08 12.85
CA PHE A 49 2.55 -3.43 12.47
C PHE A 49 2.59 -4.36 13.67
N LYS A 50 2.04 -5.54 13.48
CA LYS A 50 1.99 -6.64 14.43
C LYS A 50 2.74 -7.83 13.87
N ILE A 51 3.79 -8.25 14.57
CA ILE A 51 4.51 -9.49 14.27
C ILE A 51 3.90 -10.60 15.11
N VAL A 52 3.60 -11.73 14.47
CA VAL A 52 2.99 -12.90 15.09
C VAL A 52 3.80 -14.13 14.73
N ASP A 53 4.12 -14.96 15.73
CA ASP A 53 4.60 -16.32 15.52
C ASP A 53 3.39 -17.22 15.21
N SER A 54 3.38 -17.83 14.02
CA SER A 54 2.25 -18.64 13.59
C SER A 54 2.04 -19.93 14.38
N ILE A 55 3.04 -20.44 15.09
CA ILE A 55 2.97 -21.65 15.93
C ILE A 55 2.56 -21.26 17.35
N SER A 56 3.36 -20.42 18.01
CA SER A 56 3.14 -20.09 19.43
C SER A 56 2.03 -19.08 19.66
N LYS A 57 1.57 -18.40 18.60
CA LYS A 57 0.58 -17.30 18.62
C LYS A 57 0.99 -16.09 19.47
N LYS A 58 2.24 -16.06 19.97
CA LYS A 58 2.82 -14.89 20.60
C LYS A 58 2.96 -13.78 19.56
N TYR A 59 2.78 -12.55 20.00
CA TYR A 59 2.87 -11.39 19.14
C TYR A 59 3.43 -10.18 19.88
N PHE A 60 3.91 -9.23 19.11
CA PHE A 60 4.30 -7.92 19.58
C PHE A 60 4.04 -6.86 18.50
N TYR A 61 3.95 -5.61 18.91
CA TYR A 61 3.79 -4.47 18.02
C TYR A 61 5.14 -3.80 17.77
N VAL A 62 5.29 -3.20 16.59
CA VAL A 62 6.50 -2.46 16.20
C VAL A 62 6.32 -0.99 16.51
N GLN A 63 7.36 -0.38 17.06
CA GLN A 63 7.53 1.06 17.06
C GLN A 63 8.16 1.45 15.72
N ASN A 64 7.40 2.11 14.85
CA ASN A 64 7.83 2.38 13.48
C ASN A 64 9.05 3.33 13.43
N ASP A 65 9.14 4.23 14.41
CA ASP A 65 10.20 5.24 14.57
C ASP A 65 11.57 4.64 14.92
N ASP A 66 11.62 3.39 15.40
CA ASP A 66 12.87 2.63 15.55
C ASP A 66 13.52 2.30 14.19
N PHE A 67 12.73 2.29 13.11
CA PHE A 67 13.16 1.86 11.77
C PHE A 67 13.05 2.94 10.70
N LEU A 68 12.09 3.84 10.85
CA LEU A 68 11.72 4.83 9.85
C LEU A 68 11.92 6.24 10.39
N THR A 69 12.46 7.13 9.56
CA THR A 69 12.37 8.56 9.84
C THR A 69 10.91 9.02 9.84
N SER A 70 10.60 10.13 10.52
CA SER A 70 9.23 10.67 10.53
C SER A 70 8.66 10.93 9.13
N TYR A 71 9.51 11.24 8.15
CA TYR A 71 9.08 11.39 6.75
C TYR A 71 8.71 10.04 6.12
N GLN A 72 9.56 9.01 6.28
CA GLN A 72 9.30 7.68 5.74
C GLN A 72 8.06 7.05 6.38
N GLU A 73 7.91 7.17 7.71
CA GLU A 73 6.73 6.69 8.41
C GLU A 73 5.46 7.39 7.91
N LYS A 74 5.51 8.72 7.75
CA LYS A 74 4.38 9.48 7.20
C LYS A 74 4.00 8.96 5.82
N GLN A 75 4.94 8.77 4.91
CA GLN A 75 4.64 8.26 3.56
C GLN A 75 4.13 6.82 3.59
N MET A 76 4.74 5.96 4.41
CA MET A 76 4.36 4.56 4.58
C MET A 76 2.95 4.44 5.15
N SER A 77 2.52 5.34 6.04
CA SER A 77 1.24 5.22 6.74
C SER A 77 0.00 5.14 5.84
N PHE A 78 0.09 5.58 4.57
CA PHE A 78 -1.05 5.60 3.65
C PHE A 78 -0.77 5.04 2.25
N GLN A 79 0.49 4.81 1.87
CA GLN A 79 0.84 4.27 0.56
C GLN A 79 0.90 2.74 0.61
N PRO A 80 0.09 2.03 -0.19
CA PRO A 80 -0.04 0.58 -0.07
C PRO A 80 1.27 -0.16 -0.38
N ASP A 81 2.03 0.31 -1.37
CA ASP A 81 3.33 -0.28 -1.72
C ASP A 81 4.36 -0.10 -0.61
N PHE A 82 4.42 1.07 0.04
CA PHE A 82 5.32 1.28 1.18
C PHE A 82 4.91 0.46 2.40
N ILE A 83 3.62 0.28 2.66
CA ILE A 83 3.14 -0.62 3.72
C ILE A 83 3.62 -2.05 3.45
N LEU A 84 3.49 -2.52 2.21
CA LEU A 84 3.93 -3.86 1.82
C LEU A 84 5.47 -3.99 1.93
N GLU A 85 6.21 -3.04 1.38
CA GLU A 85 7.68 -3.04 1.42
C GLU A 85 8.20 -3.02 2.87
N TYR A 86 7.60 -2.20 3.73
CA TYR A 86 7.96 -2.16 5.13
C TYR A 86 7.60 -3.46 5.88
N ALA A 87 6.49 -4.11 5.53
CA ALA A 87 6.18 -5.45 6.04
C ALA A 87 7.29 -6.46 5.69
N HIS A 88 7.76 -6.47 4.44
CA HIS A 88 8.87 -7.33 4.03
C HIS A 88 10.15 -7.03 4.79
N TYR A 89 10.50 -5.75 4.91
CA TYR A 89 11.66 -5.31 5.67
C TYR A 89 11.61 -5.79 7.14
N LEU A 90 10.47 -5.63 7.82
CA LEU A 90 10.30 -6.10 9.20
C LEU A 90 10.44 -7.62 9.30
N GLY A 91 9.86 -8.36 8.34
CA GLY A 91 9.94 -9.82 8.33
C GLY A 91 11.36 -10.33 8.19
N ASP A 92 12.11 -9.75 7.24
CA ASP A 92 13.51 -10.09 7.03
C ASP A 92 14.39 -9.67 8.22
N HIS A 93 14.12 -8.51 8.81
CA HIS A 93 14.81 -8.02 10.00
C HIS A 93 14.66 -8.99 11.18
N PHE A 94 13.43 -9.30 11.59
CA PHE A 94 13.21 -10.20 12.74
C PHE A 94 13.63 -11.64 12.44
N LYS A 95 13.52 -12.10 11.20
CA LYS A 95 14.08 -13.40 10.79
C LYS A 95 15.59 -13.45 11.00
N SER A 96 16.30 -12.37 10.67
CA SER A 96 17.74 -12.27 10.89
C SER A 96 18.15 -12.30 12.37
N GLN A 97 17.24 -11.95 13.28
CA GLN A 97 17.43 -12.01 14.73
C GLN A 97 17.07 -13.38 15.34
N GLY A 98 16.69 -14.37 14.52
CA GLY A 98 16.36 -15.72 14.95
C GLY A 98 14.88 -15.96 15.24
N HIS A 99 13.99 -15.01 14.90
CA HIS A 99 12.55 -15.30 14.93
C HIS A 99 12.16 -16.24 13.79
N GLU A 100 11.36 -17.25 14.10
CA GLU A 100 10.84 -18.22 13.13
C GLU A 100 9.32 -18.03 12.94
N ASN A 101 8.77 -18.61 11.87
CA ASN A 101 7.33 -18.70 11.65
C ASN A 101 6.59 -17.34 11.63
N ILE A 102 7.28 -16.31 11.16
CA ILE A 102 6.84 -14.90 11.19
C ILE A 102 5.64 -14.66 10.28
N GLN A 103 4.62 -14.01 10.84
CA GLN A 103 3.51 -13.40 10.11
C GLN A 103 3.43 -11.93 10.47
N ILE A 104 3.11 -11.10 9.49
CA ILE A 104 3.06 -9.65 9.64
C ILE A 104 1.69 -9.16 9.22
N PHE A 105 1.00 -8.57 10.19
CA PHE A 105 -0.30 -7.95 10.01
C PHE A 105 -0.17 -6.46 10.27
N VAL A 106 -1.03 -5.67 9.63
CA VAL A 106 -1.07 -4.22 9.84
C VAL A 106 -2.48 -3.80 10.24
N ASP A 107 -2.56 -2.90 11.22
CA ASP A 107 -3.76 -2.12 11.46
C ASP A 107 -3.58 -0.77 10.79
N SER A 108 -4.26 -0.58 9.65
CA SER A 108 -4.09 0.60 8.79
C SER A 108 -5.42 1.30 8.54
N HIS A 109 -5.45 2.60 8.82
CA HIS A 109 -6.59 3.47 8.57
C HIS A 109 -6.15 4.71 7.82
N VAL A 110 -6.91 5.08 6.80
CA VAL A 110 -6.58 6.18 5.89
C VAL A 110 -7.79 7.08 5.68
N ALA A 111 -7.54 8.38 5.77
CA ALA A 111 -8.45 9.43 5.33
C ALA A 111 -8.02 9.94 3.94
N LEU A 112 -9.01 10.22 3.09
CA LEU A 112 -8.79 10.66 1.70
C LEU A 112 -9.61 11.91 1.39
N ASN A 113 -8.95 12.99 0.97
CA ASN A 113 -9.56 14.24 0.51
C ASN A 113 -10.65 14.76 1.48
N GLY A 114 -10.32 14.85 2.77
CA GLY A 114 -11.22 15.35 3.83
C GLY A 114 -12.31 14.38 4.30
N ARG A 115 -12.41 13.18 3.72
CA ARG A 115 -13.35 12.14 4.18
C ARG A 115 -12.85 11.47 5.46
N SER A 116 -13.79 10.87 6.19
CA SER A 116 -13.50 10.13 7.42
C SER A 116 -12.48 9.01 7.18
N SER A 117 -11.64 8.77 8.17
CA SER A 117 -10.67 7.68 8.13
C SER A 117 -11.39 6.33 8.15
N THR A 118 -11.06 5.45 7.23
CA THR A 118 -11.58 4.08 7.16
C THR A 118 -10.44 3.07 7.07
N ARG A 119 -10.72 1.82 7.44
CA ARG A 119 -9.74 0.73 7.33
C ARG A 119 -9.26 0.62 5.88
N PHE A 120 -7.94 0.64 5.71
CA PHE A 120 -7.29 0.67 4.41
C PHE A 120 -6.81 -0.72 3.98
N ILE A 121 -6.15 -1.43 4.90
CA ILE A 121 -5.59 -2.77 4.66
C ILE A 121 -6.34 -3.79 5.51
N ASP A 122 -6.60 -4.97 4.94
CA ASP A 122 -7.20 -6.09 5.68
C ASP A 122 -6.24 -6.60 6.77
N SER A 123 -6.63 -6.45 8.03
CA SER A 123 -5.83 -6.86 9.19
C SER A 123 -5.67 -8.37 9.34
N ASN A 124 -6.39 -9.17 8.56
CA ASN A 124 -6.32 -10.63 8.59
C ASN A 124 -5.35 -11.19 7.54
N VAL A 125 -4.80 -10.33 6.66
CA VAL A 125 -3.85 -10.75 5.63
C VAL A 125 -2.43 -10.67 6.16
N ASN A 126 -1.67 -11.76 6.03
CA ASN A 126 -0.24 -11.76 6.28
C ASN A 126 0.49 -11.09 5.10
N LEU A 127 0.87 -9.83 5.26
CA LEU A 127 1.55 -9.05 4.22
C LEU A 127 2.91 -9.61 3.84
N TYR A 128 3.59 -10.34 4.74
CA TYR A 128 4.88 -10.95 4.44
C TYR A 128 4.79 -12.07 3.37
N ASN A 129 3.58 -12.62 3.16
CA ASN A 129 3.33 -13.60 2.09
C ASN A 129 2.90 -12.95 0.76
N GLU A 130 2.51 -11.68 0.78
CA GLU A 130 2.06 -10.95 -0.41
C GLU A 130 3.26 -10.48 -1.22
N LYS A 131 3.13 -10.44 -2.55
CA LYS A 131 4.22 -10.03 -3.45
C LYS A 131 3.86 -8.77 -4.21
N GLU A 132 4.81 -7.85 -4.32
CA GLU A 132 4.63 -6.67 -5.16
C GLU A 132 4.53 -7.08 -6.63
N SER A 133 3.49 -6.60 -7.31
CA SER A 133 3.25 -6.86 -8.71
C SER A 133 2.25 -5.87 -9.30
N PHE A 134 2.13 -5.88 -10.63
CA PHE A 134 1.06 -5.15 -11.35
C PHE A 134 -0.31 -5.84 -11.27
N LYS A 135 -0.46 -6.95 -10.54
CA LYS A 135 -1.76 -7.59 -10.36
C LYS A 135 -2.61 -6.81 -9.36
N HIS A 136 -3.92 -7.00 -9.43
CA HIS A 136 -4.83 -6.39 -8.48
C HIS A 136 -4.50 -6.83 -7.03
N LYS A 137 -4.20 -5.83 -6.18
CA LYS A 137 -3.90 -6.01 -4.75
C LYS A 137 -5.18 -6.28 -3.97
N LYS A 138 -5.42 -7.55 -3.60
CA LYS A 138 -6.63 -8.02 -2.90
C LYS A 138 -6.69 -7.65 -1.42
N TRP A 139 -5.55 -7.33 -0.82
CA TRP A 139 -5.41 -6.97 0.59
C TRP A 139 -5.73 -5.50 0.88
N ILE A 140 -5.96 -4.68 -0.15
CA ILE A 140 -6.49 -3.32 -0.02
C ILE A 140 -8.02 -3.41 0.07
N ILE A 141 -8.60 -2.90 1.14
CA ILE A 141 -10.05 -2.86 1.31
C ILE A 141 -10.63 -1.82 0.34
N PRO A 142 -11.67 -2.16 -0.45
CA PRO A 142 -12.28 -1.20 -1.38
C PRO A 142 -12.84 0.04 -0.68
N PHE A 143 -12.61 1.20 -1.28
CA PHE A 143 -13.23 2.45 -0.85
C PHE A 143 -14.73 2.43 -1.12
N LYS A 144 -15.53 2.84 -0.14
CA LYS A 144 -17.00 2.79 -0.24
C LYS A 144 -17.62 4.13 -0.60
N ASP A 145 -16.93 5.24 -0.37
CA ASP A 145 -17.45 6.57 -0.66
C ASP A 145 -17.16 6.97 -2.10
N GLU A 146 -18.05 7.79 -2.67
CA GLU A 146 -17.84 8.36 -4.00
C GLU A 146 -16.96 9.61 -3.96
N ILE A 147 -16.07 9.72 -4.94
CA ILE A 147 -15.27 10.92 -5.17
C ILE A 147 -15.95 11.79 -6.22
N LYS A 148 -16.71 12.79 -5.76
CA LYS A 148 -17.36 13.78 -6.65
C LYS A 148 -16.35 14.86 -7.06
N GLY A 149 -16.31 15.18 -8.35
CA GLY A 149 -15.40 16.20 -8.92
C GLY A 149 -14.47 15.62 -9.98
N PHE A 150 -15.07 15.13 -11.07
CA PHE A 150 -14.36 14.77 -12.30
C PHE A 150 -14.29 15.99 -13.22
#